data_AF-A0A452VGN3-F1
#
_entry.id   AF-A0A452VGN3-F1
#
_cell.length_a   1.000
_cell.length_b   1.000
_cell.length_c   1.000
_cell.angle_alpha   90.00
_cell.angle_beta   90.00
_cell.angle_gamma   90.00
#
_symmetry.space_group_name_H-M   'P 1'
#
loop_
_entity.id
_entity.type
_entity.pdbx_description
1 polymer ?
#
loop_
_entity_poly.entity_id
_entity_poly.type
_entity_poly.pdbx_seq_one_letter_code
_entity_poly.pdbx_strand_id
1 'polypeptide(L)'
;MGWDLAGPKLSAVRDRFLGEAAMPSGGRGRSRLRLGERGLLEPPSPPKRRLLPRAHFLPLLLLSLAVASAFYTIWSGWHRQTEELPRGRELRGRLIGSLPEARLRRVVGQLDPHRLWNTYLRPLLVVRTPGSPGNLQVRKFLEATLRTLTAGWHVELDPFTASTPLGPLDFGNVVATLDPGAARHLTLACHYDSKLFPSGAPFVGATDSAVPCALLLELAQALDRELSRAKEQEAPVTLQLLFLDGEEALKEWGPQDSLYGSRHLAQLMESAPHSPGPTRIQAIELFMLLDLLGAPNPNFYSHFPHTARWFHRLPSEGVIQPALYLPSLSKALGQKHTKIPQQSSAAILHRLWVR
;
A
#
# COMPACT_ATOMS: atom_id res chain seq x y z
N MET A 1 6.20 49.53 -37.59
CA MET A 1 4.81 49.05 -37.45
C MET A 1 4.82 48.14 -36.23
N GLY A 2 4.31 48.51 -35.04
CA GLY A 2 3.28 49.51 -34.71
C GLY A 2 1.89 48.90 -34.98
N TRP A 3 0.93 48.83 -34.06
CA TRP A 3 0.69 49.57 -32.78
C TRP A 3 0.37 48.54 -31.65
N ASP A 4 0.44 48.76 -30.32
CA ASP A 4 -0.07 49.83 -29.42
C ASP A 4 -1.62 49.97 -29.44
N LEU A 5 -2.36 50.14 -28.31
CA LEU A 5 -2.07 50.13 -26.86
C LEU A 5 -3.39 50.05 -26.02
N ALA A 6 -3.26 49.79 -24.70
CA ALA A 6 -4.17 50.20 -23.59
C ALA A 6 -5.58 49.55 -23.36
N GLY A 7 -6.04 49.64 -22.09
CA GLY A 7 -7.45 49.54 -21.62
C GLY A 7 -8.03 50.94 -21.34
N PRO A 8 -8.87 51.21 -20.28
CA PRO A 8 -9.27 50.35 -19.14
C PRO A 8 -10.72 50.59 -18.56
N LYS A 9 -10.99 50.08 -17.34
CA LYS A 9 -11.89 50.58 -16.24
C LYS A 9 -13.46 50.60 -16.35
N LEU A 10 -14.05 49.89 -15.37
CA LEU A 10 -15.10 50.30 -14.37
C LEU A 10 -16.51 50.83 -14.77
N SER A 11 -17.52 50.22 -14.12
CA SER A 11 -18.81 50.80 -13.61
C SER A 11 -19.84 51.34 -14.62
N ALA A 12 -21.16 51.35 -14.38
CA ALA A 12 -22.07 50.60 -13.48
C ALA A 12 -23.49 50.64 -14.15
N VAL A 13 -24.63 50.21 -13.59
CA VAL A 13 -25.54 51.04 -12.76
C VAL A 13 -26.96 50.38 -12.71
N ARG A 14 -27.46 50.06 -11.49
CA ARG A 14 -28.90 50.08 -11.06
C ARG A 14 -29.94 49.14 -11.74
N ASP A 15 -31.19 48.98 -11.26
CA ASP A 15 -31.92 49.64 -10.14
C ASP A 15 -32.97 48.73 -9.46
N ARG A 16 -33.24 48.97 -8.15
CA ARG A 16 -34.48 48.75 -7.32
C ARG A 16 -35.24 47.40 -7.42
N PHE A 17 -36.04 46.93 -6.46
CA PHE A 17 -36.94 47.50 -5.42
C PHE A 17 -36.95 46.50 -4.21
N LEU A 18 -37.17 46.80 -2.92
CA LEU A 18 -37.44 47.98 -2.05
C LEU A 18 -36.49 47.85 -0.80
N GLY A 19 -36.56 48.53 0.35
CA GLY A 19 -37.48 49.51 0.98
C GLY A 19 -38.37 48.85 2.06
N GLU A 20 -38.45 49.28 3.34
CA GLU A 20 -37.81 50.34 4.16
C GLU A 20 -37.67 49.79 5.62
N ALA A 21 -36.68 50.09 6.49
CA ALA A 21 -36.32 51.35 7.19
C ALA A 21 -37.45 51.90 8.10
N ALA A 22 -37.25 52.43 9.33
CA ALA A 22 -36.10 52.68 10.24
C ALA A 22 -36.63 52.72 11.73
N MET A 23 -35.87 52.46 12.82
CA MET A 23 -34.98 53.36 13.62
C MET A 23 -35.56 54.75 14.00
N PRO A 24 -35.18 55.46 15.12
CA PRO A 24 -33.93 55.33 15.91
C PRO A 24 -33.95 55.59 17.47
N SER A 25 -32.82 55.24 18.12
CA SER A 25 -32.07 55.91 19.22
C SER A 25 -32.69 56.72 20.41
N GLY A 26 -32.12 56.50 21.62
CA GLY A 26 -32.03 57.48 22.73
C GLY A 26 -32.99 57.23 23.93
N GLY A 27 -32.70 57.60 25.19
CA GLY A 27 -31.54 58.29 25.80
C GLY A 27 -31.57 58.27 27.36
N ARG A 28 -30.53 58.81 28.01
CA ARG A 28 -30.23 58.72 29.47
C ARG A 28 -31.35 59.25 30.42
N GLY A 29 -31.52 58.63 31.60
CA GLY A 29 -32.28 59.18 32.76
C GLY A 29 -32.02 58.40 34.07
N ARG A 30 -32.08 59.04 35.26
CA ARG A 30 -31.69 58.41 36.56
C ARG A 30 -32.41 58.98 37.79
N SER A 31 -33.13 58.12 38.55
CA SER A 31 -33.67 58.31 39.93
C SER A 31 -34.72 59.44 40.12
N ARG A 32 -35.77 59.33 40.95
CA ARG A 32 -35.87 58.85 42.35
C ARG A 32 -37.32 58.45 42.75
N LEU A 33 -37.47 57.62 43.81
CA LEU A 33 -38.43 57.70 44.96
C LEU A 33 -39.94 58.04 44.73
N ARG A 34 -40.95 57.45 45.43
CA ARG A 34 -41.08 56.30 46.38
C ARG A 34 -42.59 56.04 46.67
N LEU A 35 -42.88 55.00 47.49
CA LEU A 35 -44.18 54.61 48.10
C LEU A 35 -45.22 53.97 47.16
N GLY A 36 -45.92 52.89 47.56
CA GLY A 36 -45.70 52.05 48.76
C GLY A 36 -46.74 50.94 49.00
N GLU A 37 -46.35 49.93 49.80
CA GLU A 37 -47.16 48.89 50.48
C GLU A 37 -48.01 47.92 49.60
N ARG A 38 -48.27 46.65 49.96
CA ARG A 38 -47.94 45.83 51.17
C ARG A 38 -47.90 44.32 50.81
N GLY A 39 -47.23 43.49 51.62
CA GLY A 39 -47.13 42.01 51.47
C GLY A 39 -45.68 41.51 51.43
N LEU A 40 -44.96 41.32 52.55
CA LEU A 40 -45.05 40.22 53.55
C LEU A 40 -44.64 38.84 52.95
N LEU A 41 -43.65 38.07 53.44
CA LEU A 41 -42.54 38.24 54.41
C LEU A 41 -41.41 37.23 54.06
N GLU A 42 -40.16 37.52 54.43
CA GLU A 42 -38.97 36.61 54.45
C GLU A 42 -38.23 36.81 55.80
N PRO A 43 -37.30 35.94 56.32
CA PRO A 43 -36.15 35.27 55.65
C PRO A 43 -35.91 33.82 56.23
N PRO A 44 -34.69 33.20 56.41
CA PRO A 44 -33.30 33.47 55.97
C PRO A 44 -32.51 32.24 55.40
N SER A 45 -31.18 32.36 55.27
CA SER A 45 -30.18 31.32 54.91
C SER A 45 -28.87 31.52 55.72
N PRO A 46 -27.79 30.69 55.63
CA PRO A 46 -27.55 29.45 54.86
C PRO A 46 -27.42 28.22 55.81
N PRO A 47 -26.31 27.45 56.09
CA PRO A 47 -24.91 27.43 55.62
C PRO A 47 -24.58 26.23 54.68
N LYS A 48 -23.54 25.41 54.95
CA LYS A 48 -23.10 24.23 54.15
C LYS A 48 -22.80 22.99 55.01
N ARG A 49 -23.27 21.79 54.61
CA ARG A 49 -22.60 20.48 54.82
C ARG A 49 -23.22 19.40 53.90
N ARG A 50 -22.56 18.23 53.80
CA ARG A 50 -22.76 17.24 52.71
C ARG A 50 -24.03 16.39 52.89
N LEU A 51 -24.66 16.01 51.77
CA LEU A 51 -25.67 14.94 51.69
C LEU A 51 -25.34 13.97 50.54
N LEU A 52 -25.76 12.71 50.71
CA LEU A 52 -25.43 11.56 49.85
C LEU A 52 -26.35 11.47 48.61
N PRO A 53 -25.95 10.76 47.54
CA PRO A 53 -26.64 10.80 46.25
C PRO A 53 -28.02 10.13 46.28
N ARG A 54 -29.02 10.76 45.64
CA ARG A 54 -30.32 10.12 45.38
C ARG A 54 -30.16 9.03 44.32
N ALA A 55 -30.44 7.78 44.69
CA ALA A 55 -30.18 6.57 43.88
C ALA A 55 -31.09 6.39 42.65
N HIS A 56 -31.73 7.44 42.12
CA HIS A 56 -32.59 7.35 40.94
C HIS A 56 -31.82 7.11 39.63
N PHE A 57 -30.51 7.41 39.62
CA PHE A 57 -29.62 7.02 38.52
C PHE A 57 -29.21 5.54 38.56
N LEU A 58 -29.37 4.84 39.69
CA LEU A 58 -28.96 3.43 39.82
C LEU A 58 -29.71 2.48 38.86
N PRO A 59 -31.06 2.52 38.72
CA PRO A 59 -31.75 1.69 37.74
C PRO A 59 -31.39 2.04 36.28
N LEU A 60 -31.11 3.31 35.97
CA LEU A 60 -30.64 3.73 34.64
C LEU A 60 -29.22 3.23 34.35
N LEU A 61 -28.33 3.24 35.34
CA LEU A 61 -26.98 2.70 35.23
C LEU A 61 -26.99 1.17 35.09
N LEU A 62 -27.86 0.48 35.83
CA LEU A 62 -28.06 -0.96 35.70
C LEU A 62 -28.65 -1.32 34.33
N LEU A 63 -29.58 -0.52 33.80
CA LEU A 63 -30.11 -0.69 32.45
C LEU A 63 -29.03 -0.46 31.38
N SER A 64 -28.20 0.58 31.50
CA SER A 64 -27.12 0.81 30.54
C SER A 64 -26.03 -0.27 30.61
N LEU A 65 -25.72 -0.80 31.80
CA LEU A 65 -24.84 -1.96 31.96
C LEU A 65 -25.45 -3.24 31.39
N ALA A 66 -26.76 -3.46 31.54
CA ALA A 66 -27.45 -4.60 30.93
C ALA A 66 -27.46 -4.51 29.39
N VAL A 67 -27.73 -3.31 28.83
CA VAL A 67 -27.67 -3.07 27.38
C VAL A 67 -26.23 -3.20 26.85
N ALA A 68 -25.23 -2.67 27.55
CA ALA A 68 -23.82 -2.82 27.18
C ALA A 68 -23.36 -4.30 27.27
N SER A 69 -23.82 -5.04 28.27
CA SER A 69 -23.58 -6.48 28.40
C SER A 69 -24.23 -7.28 27.27
N ALA A 70 -25.48 -6.96 26.92
CA ALA A 70 -26.17 -7.56 25.77
C ALA A 70 -25.46 -7.21 24.44
N PHE A 71 -25.00 -5.97 24.26
CA PHE A 71 -24.18 -5.60 23.11
C PHE A 71 -22.86 -6.35 23.09
N TYR A 72 -22.22 -6.57 24.25
CA TYR A 72 -20.97 -7.33 24.36
C TYR A 72 -21.17 -8.83 24.10
N THR A 73 -22.28 -9.45 24.53
CA THR A 73 -22.57 -10.86 24.22
C THR A 73 -23.00 -11.05 22.77
N ILE A 74 -23.71 -10.10 22.16
CA ILE A 74 -24.02 -10.12 20.72
C ILE A 74 -22.75 -9.87 19.88
N TRP A 75 -21.93 -8.88 20.24
CA TRP A 75 -20.66 -8.58 19.56
C TRP A 75 -19.65 -9.73 19.68
N SER A 76 -19.45 -10.29 20.88
CA SER A 76 -18.59 -11.46 21.07
C SER A 76 -19.20 -12.77 20.54
N GLY A 77 -20.53 -12.83 20.39
CA GLY A 77 -21.22 -13.90 19.65
C GLY A 77 -20.92 -13.83 18.15
N TRP A 78 -21.04 -12.65 17.56
CA TRP A 78 -20.67 -12.38 16.16
C TRP A 78 -19.19 -12.70 15.92
N HIS A 79 -18.30 -12.25 16.82
CA HIS A 79 -16.87 -12.53 16.74
C HIS A 79 -16.49 -14.01 16.93
N ARG A 80 -17.28 -14.81 17.66
CA ARG A 80 -17.12 -16.27 17.73
C ARG A 80 -17.63 -16.94 16.44
N GLN A 81 -18.76 -16.50 15.91
CA GLN A 81 -19.29 -17.03 14.66
C GLN A 81 -18.42 -16.70 13.43
N THR A 82 -17.56 -15.68 13.50
CA THR A 82 -16.51 -15.44 12.49
C THR A 82 -15.17 -16.13 12.76
N GLU A 83 -14.98 -16.82 13.90
CA GLU A 83 -13.76 -17.62 14.20
C GLU A 83 -14.00 -19.14 14.23
N GLU A 84 -15.23 -19.64 14.30
CA GLU A 84 -15.54 -21.08 14.25
C GLU A 84 -15.86 -21.63 12.85
N LEU A 85 -14.93 -21.40 11.91
CA LEU A 85 -14.65 -22.44 10.91
C LEU A 85 -13.96 -23.61 11.62
N PRO A 86 -14.26 -24.88 11.28
CA PRO A 86 -13.99 -26.01 12.19
C PRO A 86 -12.49 -26.33 12.39
N ARG A 87 -11.89 -25.72 13.42
CA ARG A 87 -10.64 -26.16 14.08
C ARG A 87 -10.88 -27.51 14.80
N GLY A 88 -11.12 -28.58 14.04
CA GLY A 88 -11.61 -29.85 14.58
C GLY A 88 -11.12 -31.15 13.91
N ARG A 89 -10.33 -31.08 12.83
CA ARG A 89 -9.55 -32.22 12.31
C ARG A 89 -8.18 -31.76 11.83
N GLU A 90 -7.18 -32.60 12.05
CA GLU A 90 -5.82 -32.37 11.54
C GLU A 90 -5.84 -32.30 10.01
N LEU A 91 -5.56 -31.12 9.43
CA LEU A 91 -5.24 -30.98 8.00
C LEU A 91 -3.80 -31.44 7.69
N ARG A 92 -3.45 -32.62 8.22
CA ARG A 92 -2.46 -33.54 7.61
C ARG A 92 -3.01 -34.16 6.32
N GLY A 93 -4.30 -33.99 6.04
CA GLY A 93 -4.86 -34.13 4.70
C GLY A 93 -4.21 -33.15 3.72
N ARG A 94 -3.39 -33.68 2.81
CA ARG A 94 -2.71 -32.93 1.74
C ARG A 94 -3.73 -32.14 0.92
N LEU A 95 -3.70 -30.80 1.03
CA LEU A 95 -4.57 -29.91 0.26
C LEU A 95 -4.48 -30.22 -1.25
N ILE A 96 -5.62 -30.28 -1.92
CA ILE A 96 -5.70 -30.50 -3.37
C ILE A 96 -4.92 -29.37 -4.09
N GLY A 97 -4.18 -29.73 -5.13
CA GLY A 97 -3.27 -28.82 -5.83
C GLY A 97 -1.94 -28.54 -5.11
N SER A 98 -1.68 -29.09 -3.91
CA SER A 98 -0.34 -28.99 -3.28
C SER A 98 0.65 -30.01 -3.83
N LEU A 99 1.88 -29.56 -4.03
CA LEU A 99 3.02 -30.40 -4.44
C LEU A 99 3.16 -31.60 -3.49
N PRO A 100 3.47 -32.81 -4.01
CA PRO A 100 3.87 -33.92 -3.14
C PRO A 100 5.22 -33.58 -2.48
N GLU A 101 5.45 -34.06 -1.27
CA GLU A 101 6.59 -33.64 -0.44
C GLU A 101 7.95 -33.78 -1.13
N ALA A 102 8.19 -34.89 -1.84
CA ALA A 102 9.42 -35.09 -2.61
C ALA A 102 9.62 -34.03 -3.72
N ARG A 103 8.55 -33.51 -4.33
CA ARG A 103 8.61 -32.42 -5.32
C ARG A 103 8.81 -31.07 -4.62
N LEU A 104 8.19 -30.85 -3.47
CA LEU A 104 8.40 -29.64 -2.66
C LEU A 104 9.86 -29.55 -2.18
N ARG A 105 10.42 -30.64 -1.63
CA ARG A 105 11.83 -30.73 -1.22
C ARG A 105 12.79 -30.48 -2.37
N ARG A 106 12.48 -30.99 -3.58
CA ARG A 106 13.27 -30.71 -4.79
C ARG A 106 13.24 -29.22 -5.15
N VAL A 107 12.06 -28.60 -5.15
CA VAL A 107 11.90 -27.17 -5.46
C VAL A 107 12.64 -26.28 -4.45
N VAL A 108 12.50 -26.56 -3.15
CA VAL A 108 13.25 -25.84 -2.11
C VAL A 108 14.76 -26.06 -2.26
N GLY A 109 15.19 -27.25 -2.69
CA GLY A 109 16.60 -27.58 -2.97
C GLY A 109 17.17 -27.01 -4.28
N GLN A 110 16.39 -26.29 -5.09
CA GLN A 110 16.88 -25.53 -6.25
C GLN A 110 17.30 -24.09 -5.86
N LEU A 111 16.82 -23.61 -4.70
CA LEU A 111 17.16 -22.30 -4.15
C LEU A 111 18.59 -22.28 -3.58
N ASP A 112 19.31 -21.19 -3.83
CA ASP A 112 20.69 -21.00 -3.41
C ASP A 112 20.82 -19.68 -2.60
N PRO A 113 20.92 -19.77 -1.26
CA PRO A 113 21.09 -18.59 -0.42
C PRO A 113 22.36 -17.77 -0.70
N HIS A 114 23.43 -18.40 -1.22
CA HIS A 114 24.65 -17.69 -1.57
C HIS A 114 24.50 -16.90 -2.87
N ARG A 115 23.80 -17.45 -3.87
CA ARG A 115 23.42 -16.75 -5.11
C ARG A 115 22.44 -15.61 -4.84
N LEU A 116 21.36 -15.89 -4.10
CA LEU A 116 20.40 -14.86 -3.65
C LEU A 116 21.10 -13.68 -2.99
N TRP A 117 22.03 -13.94 -2.06
CA TRP A 117 22.72 -12.87 -1.34
C TRP A 117 23.79 -12.15 -2.19
N ASN A 118 24.73 -12.90 -2.79
CA ASN A 118 25.91 -12.31 -3.41
C ASN A 118 25.71 -11.90 -4.88
N THR A 119 24.90 -12.66 -5.63
CA THR A 119 24.65 -12.42 -7.06
C THR A 119 23.48 -11.48 -7.25
N TYR A 120 22.40 -11.61 -6.48
CA TYR A 120 21.16 -10.85 -6.69
C TYR A 120 20.95 -9.69 -5.73
N LEU A 121 21.03 -9.89 -4.41
CA LEU A 121 20.76 -8.82 -3.45
C LEU A 121 21.91 -7.80 -3.37
N ARG A 122 23.17 -8.26 -3.23
CA ARG A 122 24.31 -7.37 -2.98
C ARG A 122 24.51 -6.28 -4.04
N PRO A 123 24.35 -6.52 -5.36
CA PRO A 123 24.46 -5.45 -6.37
C PRO A 123 23.34 -4.39 -6.27
N LEU A 124 22.18 -4.73 -5.70
CA LEU A 124 21.04 -3.83 -5.56
C LEU A 124 21.16 -2.89 -4.36
N LEU A 125 22.04 -3.19 -3.39
CA LEU A 125 22.24 -2.40 -2.15
C LEU A 125 23.09 -1.13 -2.38
N VAL A 126 22.71 -0.36 -3.39
CA VAL A 126 23.24 0.96 -3.75
C VAL A 126 22.14 2.02 -3.71
N VAL A 127 22.51 3.30 -3.70
CA VAL A 127 21.53 4.39 -3.91
C VAL A 127 21.07 4.36 -5.36
N ARG A 128 19.76 4.30 -5.57
CA ARG A 128 19.12 4.03 -6.87
C ARG A 128 17.80 4.81 -7.05
N THR A 129 17.80 6.06 -6.60
CA THR A 129 16.69 7.01 -6.82
C THR A 129 16.44 7.22 -8.33
N PRO A 130 15.21 7.53 -8.77
CA PRO A 130 14.92 7.81 -10.18
C PRO A 130 15.88 8.83 -10.81
N GLY A 131 16.21 8.64 -12.09
CA GLY A 131 17.20 9.43 -12.82
C GLY A 131 18.67 9.29 -12.38
N SER A 132 18.98 8.58 -11.29
CA SER A 132 20.37 8.46 -10.80
C SER A 132 21.23 7.46 -11.60
N PRO A 133 22.56 7.63 -11.63
CA PRO A 133 23.46 6.63 -12.22
C PRO A 133 23.36 5.25 -11.58
N GLY A 134 22.99 5.16 -10.29
CA GLY A 134 22.78 3.90 -9.58
C GLY A 134 21.48 3.21 -10.00
N ASN A 135 20.40 3.96 -10.22
CA ASN A 135 19.15 3.44 -10.79
C ASN A 135 19.39 2.86 -12.19
N LEU A 136 20.09 3.60 -13.06
CA LEU A 136 20.42 3.11 -14.41
C LEU A 136 21.34 1.87 -14.40
N GLN A 137 22.24 1.75 -13.42
CA GLN A 137 23.07 0.55 -13.22
C GLN A 137 22.23 -0.63 -12.74
N VAL A 138 21.33 -0.43 -11.78
CA VAL A 138 20.40 -1.47 -11.30
C VAL A 138 19.45 -1.92 -12.41
N ARG A 139 18.84 -1.00 -13.16
CA ARG A 139 17.99 -1.28 -14.33
C ARG A 139 18.70 -2.21 -15.33
N LYS A 140 19.93 -1.86 -15.72
CA LYS A 140 20.77 -2.66 -16.61
C LYS A 140 21.17 -4.01 -16.02
N PHE A 141 21.41 -4.08 -14.71
CA PHE A 141 21.71 -5.33 -14.00
C PHE A 141 20.50 -6.29 -13.99
N LEU A 142 19.29 -5.77 -13.72
CA LEU A 142 18.04 -6.53 -13.79
C LEU A 142 17.81 -7.06 -15.21
N GLU A 143 17.84 -6.16 -16.20
CA GLU A 143 17.71 -6.49 -17.62
C GLU A 143 18.70 -7.57 -18.08
N ALA A 144 19.99 -7.40 -17.76
CA ALA A 144 21.03 -8.35 -18.14
C ALA A 144 20.83 -9.72 -17.47
N THR A 145 20.56 -9.73 -16.16
CA THR A 145 20.35 -10.97 -15.40
C THR A 145 19.18 -11.77 -15.98
N LEU A 146 18.03 -11.12 -16.22
CA LEU A 146 16.83 -11.76 -16.78
C LEU A 146 17.09 -12.29 -18.21
N ARG A 147 17.91 -11.61 -19.02
CA ARG A 147 18.32 -12.07 -20.36
C ARG A 147 19.37 -13.21 -20.34
N THR A 148 19.97 -13.55 -19.19
CA THR A 148 20.84 -14.74 -19.06
C THR A 148 20.11 -16.04 -18.71
N LEU A 149 18.83 -15.97 -18.36
CA LEU A 149 18.01 -17.13 -17.97
C LEU A 149 17.74 -18.03 -19.18
N THR A 150 17.93 -19.35 -19.05
CA THR A 150 17.90 -20.28 -20.20
C THR A 150 16.50 -20.52 -20.76
N ALA A 151 15.45 -20.22 -20.00
CA ALA A 151 14.06 -20.18 -20.49
C ALA A 151 13.78 -19.04 -21.52
N GLY A 152 14.76 -18.16 -21.78
CA GLY A 152 14.74 -17.19 -22.89
C GLY A 152 13.64 -16.14 -22.76
N TRP A 153 13.60 -15.42 -21.64
CA TRP A 153 12.55 -14.44 -21.32
C TRP A 153 12.48 -13.27 -22.32
N HIS A 154 11.27 -12.80 -22.61
CA HIS A 154 11.06 -11.53 -23.31
C HIS A 154 11.24 -10.38 -22.31
N VAL A 155 12.39 -9.73 -22.35
CA VAL A 155 12.76 -8.64 -21.41
C VAL A 155 12.74 -7.31 -22.14
N GLU A 156 11.66 -6.56 -21.98
CA GLU A 156 11.46 -5.21 -22.51
C GLU A 156 11.60 -4.14 -21.42
N LEU A 157 11.81 -2.89 -21.84
CA LEU A 157 11.83 -1.72 -20.98
C LEU A 157 10.66 -0.81 -21.36
N ASP A 158 10.00 -0.25 -20.36
CA ASP A 158 9.03 0.84 -20.51
C ASP A 158 9.66 2.17 -20.02
N PRO A 159 10.45 2.88 -20.86
CA PRO A 159 11.08 4.14 -20.51
C PRO A 159 10.15 5.34 -20.76
N PHE A 160 10.09 6.26 -19.80
CA PHE A 160 9.32 7.50 -19.94
C PHE A 160 9.91 8.63 -19.09
N THR A 161 9.70 9.87 -19.52
CA THR A 161 10.00 11.07 -18.73
C THR A 161 8.72 11.57 -18.08
N ALA A 162 8.74 11.88 -16.77
CA ALA A 162 7.59 12.45 -16.07
C ALA A 162 7.95 13.71 -15.29
N SER A 163 6.99 14.63 -15.16
CA SER A 163 7.11 15.82 -14.33
C SER A 163 7.07 15.47 -12.84
N THR A 164 8.09 15.87 -12.10
CA THR A 164 8.22 15.61 -10.66
C THR A 164 8.41 16.91 -9.86
N PRO A 165 8.34 16.88 -8.52
CA PRO A 165 8.70 18.02 -7.67
C PRO A 165 10.17 18.47 -7.77
N LEU A 166 11.01 17.78 -8.56
CA LEU A 166 12.40 18.13 -8.88
C LEU A 166 12.59 18.62 -10.33
N GLY A 167 11.52 18.68 -11.12
CA GLY A 167 11.55 18.89 -12.58
C GLY A 167 11.26 17.58 -13.35
N PRO A 168 11.44 17.56 -14.67
CA PRO A 168 11.35 16.34 -15.46
C PRO A 168 12.43 15.33 -15.02
N LEU A 169 12.05 14.07 -14.82
CA LEU A 169 12.98 12.96 -14.58
C LEU A 169 12.62 11.74 -15.43
N ASP A 170 13.64 10.97 -15.80
CA ASP A 170 13.50 9.74 -16.56
C ASP A 170 13.35 8.52 -15.65
N PHE A 171 12.34 7.72 -15.98
CA PHE A 171 11.98 6.46 -15.33
C PHE A 171 12.09 5.32 -16.35
N GLY A 172 12.08 4.07 -15.88
CA GLY A 172 12.04 2.91 -16.77
C GLY A 172 11.67 1.62 -16.05
N ASN A 173 10.46 1.12 -16.25
CA ASN A 173 10.05 -0.18 -15.69
C ASN A 173 10.70 -1.31 -16.49
N VAL A 174 11.31 -2.29 -15.82
CA VAL A 174 11.78 -3.52 -16.47
C VAL A 174 10.67 -4.56 -16.44
N VAL A 175 10.26 -4.99 -17.63
CA VAL A 175 9.15 -5.93 -17.84
C VAL A 175 9.74 -7.21 -18.43
N ALA A 176 9.66 -8.31 -17.69
CA ALA A 176 10.12 -9.62 -18.16
C ALA A 176 8.95 -10.60 -18.19
N THR A 177 8.54 -11.02 -19.38
CA THR A 177 7.48 -12.00 -19.59
C THR A 177 8.09 -13.27 -20.18
N LEU A 178 7.89 -14.40 -19.52
CA LEU A 178 8.52 -15.68 -19.90
C LEU A 178 8.08 -16.10 -21.31
N ASP A 179 6.77 -16.03 -21.58
CA ASP A 179 6.18 -16.28 -22.89
C ASP A 179 5.15 -15.18 -23.25
N PRO A 180 5.49 -14.21 -24.10
CA PRO A 180 4.55 -13.16 -24.52
C PRO A 180 3.41 -13.67 -25.41
N GLY A 181 3.45 -14.92 -25.90
CA GLY A 181 2.36 -15.55 -26.65
C GLY A 181 1.27 -16.18 -25.77
N ALA A 182 1.52 -16.37 -24.47
CA ALA A 182 0.59 -17.05 -23.58
C ALA A 182 -0.69 -16.22 -23.30
N ALA A 183 -1.81 -16.91 -23.16
CA ALA A 183 -3.14 -16.30 -22.99
C ALA A 183 -3.27 -15.46 -21.71
N ARG A 184 -2.60 -15.86 -20.62
CA ARG A 184 -2.53 -15.15 -19.33
C ARG A 184 -1.15 -15.27 -18.69
N HIS A 185 -0.91 -14.48 -17.64
CA HIS A 185 0.25 -14.63 -16.77
C HIS A 185 -0.05 -14.39 -15.28
N LEU A 186 0.57 -15.21 -14.43
CA LEU A 186 0.86 -14.83 -13.05
C LEU A 186 1.89 -13.70 -13.09
N THR A 187 1.59 -12.57 -12.44
CA THR A 187 2.45 -11.39 -12.44
C THR A 187 2.99 -11.16 -11.03
N LEU A 188 4.30 -11.33 -10.86
CA LEU A 188 5.00 -10.97 -9.62
C LEU A 188 5.63 -9.58 -9.82
N ALA A 189 5.46 -8.68 -8.86
CA ALA A 189 5.92 -7.31 -8.96
C ALA A 189 6.68 -6.87 -7.72
N CYS A 190 7.62 -5.96 -7.90
CA CYS A 190 8.25 -5.16 -6.87
C CYS A 190 8.70 -3.83 -7.49
N HIS A 191 9.22 -2.90 -6.69
CA HIS A 191 9.91 -1.72 -7.20
C HIS A 191 11.42 -1.84 -6.98
N TYR A 192 12.21 -1.31 -7.90
CA TYR A 192 13.68 -1.38 -7.84
C TYR A 192 14.34 -0.04 -7.55
N ASP A 193 13.58 1.05 -7.44
CA ASP A 193 14.13 2.33 -7.00
C ASP A 193 14.44 2.29 -5.48
N SER A 194 14.89 3.43 -4.95
CA SER A 194 15.11 3.65 -3.53
C SER A 194 14.73 5.08 -3.20
N LYS A 195 14.05 5.31 -2.07
CA LYS A 195 13.63 6.65 -1.67
C LYS A 195 14.76 7.69 -1.70
N LEU A 196 14.46 8.86 -2.24
CA LEU A 196 15.33 10.02 -2.12
C LEU A 196 15.24 10.61 -0.70
N PHE A 197 16.36 10.58 0.03
CA PHE A 197 16.54 11.34 1.26
C PHE A 197 17.48 12.52 0.98
N PRO A 198 17.02 13.78 1.06
CA PRO A 198 17.86 14.96 0.78
C PRO A 198 19.03 15.18 1.74
N SER A 199 19.02 14.53 2.91
CA SER A 199 20.08 14.63 3.92
C SER A 199 20.13 13.36 4.78
N GLY A 200 21.31 13.07 5.35
CA GLY A 200 21.54 11.89 6.19
C GLY A 200 22.53 10.90 5.57
N ALA A 201 22.49 9.65 6.06
CA ALA A 201 23.27 8.56 5.48
C ALA A 201 22.62 8.06 4.18
N PRO A 202 23.39 7.54 3.20
CA PRO A 202 22.85 7.00 1.96
C PRO A 202 21.78 5.91 2.20
N PHE A 203 20.55 6.17 1.74
CA PHE A 203 19.47 5.19 1.81
C PHE A 203 19.55 4.21 0.63
N VAL A 204 19.63 2.92 0.95
CA VAL A 204 19.78 1.83 -0.04
C VAL A 204 18.60 0.85 -0.03
N GLY A 205 17.47 1.22 0.58
CA GLY A 205 16.19 0.50 0.44
C GLY A 205 16.30 -1.02 0.51
N ALA A 206 16.87 -1.55 1.60
CA ALA A 206 17.29 -2.96 1.66
C ALA A 206 16.09 -3.92 1.66
N THR A 207 15.12 -3.68 2.53
CA THR A 207 13.81 -4.35 2.51
C THR A 207 12.85 -3.79 1.46
N ASP A 208 13.26 -2.70 0.82
CA ASP A 208 12.39 -1.62 0.32
C ASP A 208 12.96 -1.04 -1.00
N SER A 209 12.94 -1.78 -2.12
CA SER A 209 12.51 -3.18 -2.27
C SER A 209 13.62 -4.06 -2.88
N ALA A 210 14.87 -3.89 -2.43
CA ALA A 210 16.00 -4.69 -2.92
C ALA A 210 15.89 -6.20 -2.60
N VAL A 211 15.40 -6.58 -1.40
CA VAL A 211 15.10 -7.99 -1.07
C VAL A 211 13.98 -8.55 -1.94
N PRO A 212 12.79 -7.90 -2.09
CA PRO A 212 11.79 -8.27 -3.09
C PRO A 212 12.37 -8.48 -4.51
N CYS A 213 13.19 -7.55 -5.01
CA CYS A 213 13.85 -7.69 -6.32
C CYS A 213 14.72 -8.95 -6.40
N ALA A 214 15.57 -9.18 -5.40
CA ALA A 214 16.46 -10.34 -5.36
C ALA A 214 15.70 -11.68 -5.25
N LEU A 215 14.56 -11.70 -4.56
CA LEU A 215 13.68 -12.86 -4.49
C LEU A 215 13.07 -13.21 -5.86
N LEU A 216 12.65 -12.22 -6.66
CA LEU A 216 12.14 -12.49 -8.02
C LEU A 216 13.22 -13.06 -8.94
N LEU A 217 14.45 -12.54 -8.88
CA LEU A 217 15.59 -13.08 -9.64
C LEU A 217 15.95 -14.52 -9.23
N GLU A 218 15.97 -14.80 -7.92
CA GLU A 218 16.27 -16.14 -7.42
C GLU A 218 15.18 -17.16 -7.75
N LEU A 219 13.90 -16.77 -7.67
CA LEU A 219 12.78 -17.63 -8.08
C LEU A 219 12.84 -17.95 -9.58
N ALA A 220 13.18 -16.97 -10.42
CA ALA A 220 13.33 -17.16 -11.86
C ALA A 220 14.49 -18.13 -12.18
N GLN A 221 15.65 -17.97 -11.53
CA GLN A 221 16.82 -18.82 -11.73
C GLN A 221 16.64 -20.24 -11.18
N ALA A 222 16.12 -20.39 -9.96
CA ALA A 222 15.94 -21.70 -9.33
C ALA A 222 14.92 -22.57 -10.09
N LEU A 223 13.92 -21.94 -10.70
CA LEU A 223 12.88 -22.62 -11.48
C LEU A 223 13.12 -22.59 -12.99
N ASP A 224 14.23 -22.03 -13.49
CA ASP A 224 14.48 -21.76 -14.91
C ASP A 224 14.23 -22.99 -15.82
N ARG A 225 14.65 -24.19 -15.38
CA ARG A 225 14.40 -25.46 -16.10
C ARG A 225 12.95 -25.93 -16.07
N GLU A 226 12.23 -25.65 -14.98
CA GLU A 226 10.80 -25.92 -14.86
C GLU A 226 9.98 -24.92 -15.68
N LEU A 227 10.42 -23.65 -15.75
CA LEU A 227 9.80 -22.57 -16.53
C LEU A 227 10.02 -22.73 -18.04
N SER A 228 11.25 -23.07 -18.47
CA SER A 228 11.56 -23.37 -19.87
C SER A 228 10.64 -24.47 -20.40
N ARG A 229 10.49 -25.57 -19.66
CA ARG A 229 9.58 -26.68 -20.02
C ARG A 229 8.10 -26.28 -20.06
N ALA A 230 7.65 -25.38 -19.19
CA ALA A 230 6.27 -24.90 -19.22
C ALA A 230 6.00 -24.07 -20.48
N LYS A 231 6.97 -23.28 -20.93
CA LYS A 231 6.95 -22.52 -22.18
C LYS A 231 7.07 -23.43 -23.42
N GLU A 232 7.99 -24.39 -23.41
CA GLU A 232 8.10 -25.45 -24.44
C GLU A 232 6.83 -26.30 -24.60
N GLN A 233 5.94 -26.28 -23.60
CA GLN A 233 4.65 -26.98 -23.57
C GLN A 233 3.45 -26.03 -23.77
N GLU A 234 3.70 -24.78 -24.23
CA GLU A 234 2.68 -23.77 -24.52
C GLU A 234 1.67 -23.56 -23.37
N ALA A 235 2.18 -23.52 -22.12
CA ALA A 235 1.34 -23.38 -20.94
C ALA A 235 0.49 -22.10 -21.01
N PRO A 236 -0.86 -22.19 -20.96
CA PRO A 236 -1.75 -21.05 -21.22
C PRO A 236 -1.70 -19.95 -20.15
N VAL A 237 -1.03 -20.22 -19.02
CA VAL A 237 -0.70 -19.26 -17.97
C VAL A 237 0.81 -19.27 -17.79
N THR A 238 1.48 -18.20 -18.21
CA THR A 238 2.94 -18.03 -18.06
C THR A 238 3.29 -17.23 -16.80
N LEU A 239 4.57 -16.88 -16.63
CA LEU A 239 5.07 -16.02 -15.57
C LEU A 239 5.53 -14.66 -16.13
N GLN A 240 5.16 -13.57 -15.46
CA GLN A 240 5.66 -12.22 -15.70
C GLN A 240 6.26 -11.65 -14.42
N LEU A 241 7.40 -10.98 -14.56
CA LEU A 241 8.10 -10.26 -13.49
C LEU A 241 8.13 -8.77 -13.84
N LEU A 242 7.75 -7.93 -12.87
CA LEU A 242 7.78 -6.47 -12.98
C LEU A 242 8.73 -5.88 -11.94
N PHE A 243 9.69 -5.11 -12.42
CA PHE A 243 10.55 -4.27 -11.59
C PHE A 243 10.22 -2.82 -11.92
N LEU A 244 9.42 -2.21 -11.05
CA LEU A 244 8.84 -0.88 -11.23
C LEU A 244 9.85 0.21 -10.83
N ASP A 245 9.85 1.33 -11.53
CA ASP A 245 10.70 2.49 -11.24
C ASP A 245 9.88 3.65 -10.66
N GLY A 246 10.48 4.44 -9.77
CA GLY A 246 9.80 5.57 -9.13
C GLY A 246 8.51 5.18 -8.42
N GLU A 247 8.51 4.10 -7.64
CA GLU A 247 7.44 3.87 -6.67
C GLU A 247 7.45 5.01 -5.65
N GLU A 248 8.65 5.38 -5.21
CA GLU A 248 8.83 6.27 -4.08
C GLU A 248 8.58 7.74 -4.39
N ALA A 249 8.03 8.43 -3.39
CA ALA A 249 7.87 9.87 -3.41
C ALA A 249 9.24 10.56 -3.28
N LEU A 250 9.52 11.49 -4.19
CA LEU A 250 10.76 12.25 -4.31
C LEU A 250 10.85 13.41 -3.30
N LYS A 251 9.71 13.89 -2.79
CA LYS A 251 9.63 14.81 -1.65
C LYS A 251 8.57 14.39 -0.64
N GLU A 252 7.30 14.31 -1.06
CA GLU A 252 6.15 14.15 -0.16
C GLU A 252 5.12 13.22 -0.79
N TRP A 253 4.74 12.16 -0.05
CA TRP A 253 3.86 11.12 -0.59
C TRP A 253 2.47 11.66 -0.94
N GLY A 254 2.17 11.70 -2.23
CA GLY A 254 0.92 12.27 -2.73
C GLY A 254 0.51 11.70 -4.08
N PRO A 255 -0.71 12.01 -4.57
CA PRO A 255 -1.29 11.40 -5.77
C PRO A 255 -0.58 11.73 -7.09
N GLN A 256 0.47 12.56 -7.05
CA GLN A 256 1.32 12.91 -8.18
C GLN A 256 2.82 12.69 -7.92
N ASP A 257 3.27 12.73 -6.65
CA ASP A 257 4.62 12.38 -6.18
C ASP A 257 4.56 11.04 -5.44
N SER A 258 4.42 9.98 -6.24
CA SER A 258 4.49 8.56 -5.91
C SER A 258 4.13 7.75 -7.18
N LEU A 259 4.43 6.45 -7.20
CA LEU A 259 3.87 5.49 -8.16
C LEU A 259 4.02 5.91 -9.63
N TYR A 260 5.17 6.46 -10.02
CA TYR A 260 5.42 6.92 -11.38
C TYR A 260 5.39 5.76 -12.36
N GLY A 261 6.23 4.74 -12.15
CA GLY A 261 6.35 3.59 -13.04
C GLY A 261 5.08 2.75 -13.13
N SER A 262 4.43 2.47 -11.99
CA SER A 262 3.19 1.67 -11.98
C SER A 262 2.00 2.40 -12.59
N ARG A 263 1.89 3.73 -12.47
CA ARG A 263 0.87 4.51 -13.20
C ARG A 263 1.11 4.49 -14.72
N HIS A 264 2.36 4.65 -15.15
CA HIS A 264 2.70 4.64 -16.57
C HIS A 264 2.45 3.25 -17.20
N LEU A 265 3.00 2.20 -16.60
CA LEU A 265 2.89 0.84 -17.12
C LEU A 265 1.44 0.33 -17.12
N ALA A 266 0.62 0.73 -16.13
CA ALA A 266 -0.81 0.44 -16.13
C ALA A 266 -1.49 1.03 -17.38
N GLN A 267 -1.23 2.31 -17.67
CA GLN A 267 -1.83 3.00 -18.81
C GLN A 267 -1.33 2.43 -20.15
N LEU A 268 -0.05 2.07 -20.23
CA LEU A 268 0.54 1.40 -21.39
C LEU A 268 -0.11 0.02 -21.61
N MET A 269 -0.20 -0.81 -20.57
CA MET A 269 -0.84 -2.13 -20.65
C MET A 269 -2.35 -2.05 -20.94
N GLU A 270 -3.03 -0.97 -20.53
CA GLU A 270 -4.42 -0.70 -20.93
C GLU A 270 -4.53 -0.38 -22.43
N SER A 271 -3.56 0.35 -22.99
CA SER A 271 -3.54 0.68 -24.43
C SER A 271 -3.04 -0.43 -25.35
N ALA A 272 -2.24 -1.37 -24.83
CA ALA A 272 -1.58 -2.41 -25.60
C ALA A 272 -2.49 -3.64 -25.78
N PRO A 273 -2.83 -4.06 -27.02
CA PRO A 273 -3.63 -5.26 -27.25
C PRO A 273 -2.96 -6.55 -26.73
N HIS A 274 -3.78 -7.55 -26.41
CA HIS A 274 -3.34 -8.92 -26.14
C HIS A 274 -4.30 -9.93 -26.81
N SER A 275 -4.14 -11.22 -26.53
CA SER A 275 -5.11 -12.26 -26.89
C SER A 275 -5.12 -13.36 -25.82
N PRO A 276 -6.29 -13.87 -25.38
CA PRO A 276 -7.65 -13.53 -25.81
C PRO A 276 -8.26 -12.33 -25.04
N GLY A 277 -7.57 -11.79 -24.03
CA GLY A 277 -7.98 -10.55 -23.36
C GLY A 277 -7.77 -9.34 -24.29
N PRO A 278 -8.66 -8.33 -24.30
CA PRO A 278 -8.58 -7.24 -25.28
C PRO A 278 -7.33 -6.38 -25.12
N THR A 279 -6.76 -6.29 -23.92
CA THR A 279 -5.53 -5.55 -23.62
C THR A 279 -4.63 -6.35 -22.66
N ARG A 280 -3.35 -5.96 -22.53
CA ARG A 280 -2.39 -6.60 -21.62
C ARG A 280 -2.82 -6.54 -20.15
N ILE A 281 -3.72 -5.63 -19.74
CA ILE A 281 -4.33 -5.66 -18.40
C ILE A 281 -5.12 -6.96 -18.18
N GLN A 282 -5.91 -7.41 -19.17
CA GLN A 282 -6.66 -8.67 -19.06
C GLN A 282 -5.81 -9.91 -19.41
N ALA A 283 -4.49 -9.77 -19.50
CA ALA A 283 -3.56 -10.90 -19.49
C ALA A 283 -3.13 -11.28 -18.05
N ILE A 284 -3.09 -10.32 -17.11
CA ILE A 284 -2.75 -10.55 -15.69
C ILE A 284 -3.82 -11.42 -15.02
N GLU A 285 -3.54 -12.68 -14.68
CA GLU A 285 -4.48 -13.53 -13.90
C GLU A 285 -4.44 -13.19 -12.40
N LEU A 286 -3.25 -12.94 -11.88
CA LEU A 286 -3.03 -12.50 -10.50
C LEU A 286 -1.84 -11.53 -10.50
N PHE A 287 -2.00 -10.39 -9.83
CA PHE A 287 -0.92 -9.47 -9.52
C PHE A 287 -0.51 -9.68 -8.06
N MET A 288 0.74 -10.11 -7.83
CA MET A 288 1.31 -10.32 -6.50
C MET A 288 2.47 -9.34 -6.30
N LEU A 289 2.22 -8.28 -5.53
CA LEU A 289 3.22 -7.29 -5.16
C LEU A 289 4.03 -7.79 -3.95
N LEU A 290 5.36 -7.79 -4.07
CA LEU A 290 6.32 -8.05 -3.01
C LEU A 290 6.95 -6.72 -2.61
N ASP A 291 6.84 -6.38 -1.32
CA ASP A 291 7.17 -5.08 -0.76
C ASP A 291 7.52 -5.25 0.74
N LEU A 292 8.40 -4.40 1.27
CA LEU A 292 8.87 -4.37 2.67
C LEU A 292 9.37 -5.73 3.24
N LEU A 293 9.96 -6.60 2.41
CA LEU A 293 10.39 -7.95 2.80
C LEU A 293 11.83 -8.00 3.35
N GLY A 294 12.10 -8.94 4.27
CA GLY A 294 13.45 -9.23 4.78
C GLY A 294 13.75 -8.69 6.19
N ALA A 295 12.85 -7.91 6.78
CA ALA A 295 12.86 -7.64 8.22
C ALA A 295 12.53 -8.93 9.01
N PRO A 296 13.02 -9.08 10.26
CA PRO A 296 12.60 -10.18 11.14
C PRO A 296 11.13 -10.04 11.54
N ASN A 297 10.47 -11.19 11.73
CA ASN A 297 9.08 -11.33 12.19
C ASN A 297 8.03 -10.53 11.37
N PRO A 298 8.01 -10.67 10.02
CA PRO A 298 7.04 -9.96 9.18
C PRO A 298 5.62 -10.51 9.36
N ASN A 299 4.64 -9.63 9.50
CA ASN A 299 3.23 -9.99 9.63
C ASN A 299 2.46 -9.62 8.35
N PHE A 300 1.88 -10.61 7.69
CA PHE A 300 1.10 -10.43 6.46
C PHE A 300 -0.39 -10.62 6.70
N TYR A 301 -1.22 -9.85 5.99
CA TYR A 301 -2.68 -9.91 6.08
C TYR A 301 -3.32 -9.99 4.68
N SER A 302 -4.52 -10.55 4.59
CA SER A 302 -5.28 -10.61 3.34
C SER A 302 -5.95 -9.26 3.04
N HIS A 303 -5.24 -8.35 2.38
CA HIS A 303 -5.75 -7.00 2.07
C HIS A 303 -6.95 -6.97 1.11
N PHE A 304 -7.17 -8.01 0.30
CA PHE A 304 -8.23 -8.06 -0.71
C PHE A 304 -9.04 -9.37 -0.61
N PRO A 305 -10.35 -9.34 -0.30
CA PRO A 305 -11.16 -10.56 -0.21
C PRO A 305 -11.14 -11.40 -1.49
N HIS A 306 -11.08 -10.74 -2.66
CA HIS A 306 -11.10 -11.39 -3.97
C HIS A 306 -9.86 -12.27 -4.27
N THR A 307 -8.75 -12.06 -3.53
CA THR A 307 -7.52 -12.86 -3.63
C THR A 307 -7.19 -13.62 -2.35
N ALA A 308 -8.04 -13.57 -1.31
CA ALA A 308 -7.84 -14.26 -0.03
C ALA A 308 -7.58 -15.77 -0.19
N ARG A 309 -8.17 -16.41 -1.21
CA ARG A 309 -7.89 -17.82 -1.57
C ARG A 309 -6.41 -18.10 -1.83
N TRP A 310 -5.66 -17.12 -2.35
CA TRP A 310 -4.22 -17.23 -2.59
C TRP A 310 -3.42 -16.93 -1.32
N PHE A 311 -3.86 -15.98 -0.49
CA PHE A 311 -3.28 -15.74 0.84
C PHE A 311 -3.33 -17.01 1.71
N HIS A 312 -4.46 -17.73 1.73
CA HIS A 312 -4.60 -19.02 2.41
C HIS A 312 -3.80 -20.18 1.78
N ARG A 313 -3.12 -19.97 0.64
CA ARG A 313 -2.18 -20.93 0.04
C ARG A 313 -0.72 -20.62 0.36
N LEU A 314 -0.42 -19.42 0.87
CA LEU A 314 0.88 -19.14 1.47
C LEU A 314 0.99 -19.92 2.79
N PRO A 315 2.15 -20.53 3.09
CA PRO A 315 2.33 -21.23 4.35
C PRO A 315 2.35 -20.24 5.51
N SER A 316 1.61 -20.55 6.58
CA SER A 316 1.80 -19.91 7.88
C SER A 316 3.17 -20.29 8.47
N GLU A 317 3.68 -19.46 9.38
CA GLU A 317 5.09 -19.46 9.82
C GLU A 317 5.63 -20.84 10.28
N GLY A 318 4.77 -21.71 10.81
CA GLY A 318 5.12 -23.04 11.31
C GLY A 318 5.63 -24.05 10.27
N VAL A 319 5.70 -23.72 8.98
CA VAL A 319 6.20 -24.61 7.92
C VAL A 319 7.63 -24.26 7.44
N ILE A 320 8.14 -23.05 7.71
CA ILE A 320 9.44 -22.57 7.18
C ILE A 320 10.46 -22.27 8.30
N GLN A 321 10.66 -23.22 9.22
CA GLN A 321 11.92 -23.36 9.96
C GLN A 321 12.28 -24.86 10.04
N PRO A 322 13.58 -25.25 9.98
CA PRO A 322 14.78 -24.41 10.12
C PRO A 322 15.58 -24.19 8.82
N ALA A 323 15.00 -24.42 7.63
CA ALA A 323 15.76 -24.42 6.35
C ALA A 323 16.23 -23.03 5.85
N LEU A 324 15.71 -21.92 6.39
CA LEU A 324 15.95 -20.56 5.90
C LEU A 324 16.40 -19.58 6.99
N TYR A 325 16.94 -20.09 8.10
CA TYR A 325 17.55 -19.24 9.13
C TYR A 325 18.92 -18.75 8.62
N LEU A 326 19.01 -17.47 8.23
CA LEU A 326 20.24 -16.79 7.83
C LEU A 326 20.70 -15.82 8.94
N PRO A 327 21.59 -16.23 9.87
CA PRO A 327 22.09 -15.34 10.94
C PRO A 327 22.79 -14.07 10.44
N SER A 328 23.23 -14.08 9.18
CA SER A 328 23.88 -12.97 8.49
C SER A 328 22.97 -11.77 8.23
N LEU A 329 21.66 -11.96 7.98
CA LEU A 329 20.74 -10.83 7.72
C LEU A 329 20.71 -9.87 8.92
N SER A 330 20.49 -10.41 10.12
CA SER A 330 20.37 -9.63 11.36
C SER A 330 21.65 -8.86 11.73
N LYS A 331 22.83 -9.37 11.35
CA LYS A 331 24.12 -8.69 11.59
C LYS A 331 24.49 -7.68 10.49
N ALA A 332 24.00 -7.85 9.26
CA ALA A 332 24.26 -6.92 8.16
C ALA A 332 23.31 -5.72 8.18
N LEU A 333 22.03 -5.92 8.55
CA LEU A 333 20.99 -4.88 8.56
C LEU A 333 21.04 -4.01 9.82
N GLY A 334 22.21 -3.40 10.09
CA GLY A 334 22.49 -2.54 11.25
C GLY A 334 21.77 -1.17 11.26
N GLN A 335 20.55 -1.08 10.74
CA GLN A 335 19.75 0.15 10.69
C GLN A 335 18.90 0.31 11.95
N LYS A 336 18.98 1.48 12.60
CA LYS A 336 18.05 1.84 13.68
C LYS A 336 16.65 2.07 13.10
N HIS A 337 15.61 1.64 13.81
CA HIS A 337 14.22 1.74 13.36
C HIS A 337 13.80 3.19 13.04
N THR A 338 13.71 3.51 11.75
CA THR A 338 12.84 4.58 11.22
C THR A 338 11.53 3.94 10.77
N LYS A 339 10.38 4.47 11.24
CA LYS A 339 9.07 4.01 10.78
C LYS A 339 8.80 4.54 9.37
N ILE A 340 8.96 3.69 8.36
CA ILE A 340 8.46 3.94 7.01
C ILE A 340 6.95 3.61 7.01
N PRO A 341 6.06 4.51 6.54
CA PRO A 341 4.61 4.25 6.53
C PRO A 341 4.22 3.15 5.53
N GLN A 342 3.32 2.25 5.93
CA GLN A 342 2.77 1.16 5.08
C GLN A 342 1.75 1.68 4.04
N GLN A 343 2.09 2.71 3.26
CA GLN A 343 1.17 3.39 2.33
C GLN A 343 1.36 2.99 0.85
N SER A 344 2.50 2.39 0.51
CA SER A 344 2.90 1.90 -0.82
C SER A 344 1.91 0.87 -1.41
N SER A 345 1.88 -0.32 -0.82
CA SER A 345 1.39 -1.54 -1.48
C SER A 345 -0.11 -1.53 -1.76
N ALA A 346 -0.90 -0.80 -0.96
CA ALA A 346 -2.34 -0.64 -1.17
C ALA A 346 -2.67 0.34 -2.32
N ALA A 347 -1.86 1.39 -2.50
CA ALA A 347 -2.12 2.44 -3.48
C ALA A 347 -1.85 1.98 -4.92
N ILE A 348 -0.84 1.12 -5.13
CA ILE A 348 -0.56 0.46 -6.41
C ILE A 348 -1.77 -0.36 -6.87
N LEU A 349 -2.24 -1.27 -6.01
CA LEU A 349 -3.33 -2.19 -6.34
C LEU A 349 -4.67 -1.47 -6.52
N HIS A 350 -4.98 -0.46 -5.70
CA HIS A 350 -6.21 0.33 -5.84
C HIS A 350 -6.25 1.14 -7.16
N ARG A 351 -5.11 1.56 -7.72
CA ARG A 351 -5.07 2.24 -9.02
C ARG A 351 -5.10 1.30 -10.23
N LEU A 352 -4.63 0.06 -10.06
CA LEU A 352 -4.68 -0.98 -11.10
C LEU A 352 -6.07 -1.65 -11.25
N TRP A 353 -6.93 -1.59 -10.22
CA TRP A 353 -8.17 -2.40 -10.14
C TRP A 353 -9.44 -1.63 -9.76
N VAL A 354 -9.45 -0.28 -9.80
CA VAL A 354 -10.67 0.52 -9.54
C VAL A 354 -10.98 1.46 -10.70
N ARG A 355 -11.45 0.86 -11.79
CA ARG A 355 -12.37 1.42 -12.78
C ARG A 355 -13.31 0.32 -13.27
#